data_AF-A0AAI8T706-F1
#
_entry.id   AF-A0AAI8T706-F1
#
_cell.length_a   1.000
_cell.length_b   1.000
_cell.length_c   1.000
_cell.angle_alpha   90.00
_cell.angle_beta   90.00
_cell.angle_gamma   90.00
#
_symmetry.space_group_name_H-M   'P 1'
#
loop_
_entity.id
_entity.type
_entity.pdbx_description
1 polymer ?
#
loop_
_entity_poly.entity_id
_entity_poly.type
_entity_poly.pdbx_seq_one_letter_code
_entity_poly.pdbx_strand_id
1 'polypeptide(L)' 'MNTSRPCFLSHAQEREFETLVRYAKGCIDGCGEEHARGAIEALVPLSHDVDAILRCAKAEGRTNG' A
#
# COMPACT_ATOMS: atom_id res chain seq x y z
N MET A 1 -17.34 2.70 0.22
CA MET A 1 -16.91 3.51 1.39
C MET A 1 -15.51 3.99 1.10
N ASN A 2 -15.26 5.30 1.18
CA ASN A 2 -13.95 5.92 0.96
C ASN A 2 -12.92 5.19 1.84
N THR A 3 -12.09 4.34 1.26
CA THR A 3 -10.88 3.81 1.90
C THR A 3 -9.96 5.00 2.09
N SER A 4 -10.05 5.62 3.26
CA SER A 4 -9.44 6.90 3.60
C SER A 4 -7.96 6.90 3.21
N ARG A 5 -7.64 7.55 2.07
CA ARG A 5 -6.26 7.91 1.75
C ARG A 5 -5.69 8.63 2.97
N PRO A 6 -4.53 8.22 3.50
CA PRO A 6 -3.90 8.90 4.61
C PRO A 6 -3.69 10.38 4.28
N CYS A 7 -3.73 11.23 5.30
CA CYS A 7 -3.26 12.60 5.15
C CYS A 7 -1.73 12.60 5.14
N PHE A 8 -1.13 13.30 4.17
CA PHE A 8 0.32 13.40 4.04
C PHE A 8 0.79 14.79 4.46
N LEU A 9 1.94 14.88 5.13
CA LEU A 9 2.54 16.16 5.53
C LEU A 9 3.31 16.81 4.36
N SER A 10 3.58 16.04 3.30
CA SER A 10 4.25 16.52 2.09
C SER A 10 3.91 15.67 0.87
N HIS A 11 4.09 16.26 -0.33
CA HIS A 11 4.00 15.53 -1.60
C HIS A 11 5.05 14.43 -1.76
N ALA A 12 6.17 14.51 -1.02
CA ALA A 12 7.18 13.45 -1.02
C ALA A 12 6.65 12.19 -0.31
N GLN A 13 6.04 12.37 0.87
CA GLN A 13 5.39 11.27 1.60
C GLN A 13 4.22 10.66 0.81
N GLU A 14 3.42 11.49 0.13
CA GLU A 14 2.35 10.99 -0.73
C GLU A 14 2.90 10.10 -1.86
N ARG A 15 3.96 10.54 -2.55
CA ARG A 15 4.58 9.75 -3.63
C ARG A 15 5.23 8.46 -3.14
N GLU A 16 5.86 8.49 -1.97
CA GLU A 16 6.42 7.30 -1.33
C GLU A 16 5.31 6.30 -1.02
N PHE A 17 4.22 6.75 -0.40
CA PHE A 17 3.05 5.93 -0.12
C PHE A 17 2.44 5.32 -1.40
N GLU A 18 2.24 6.10 -2.46
CA GLU A 18 1.70 5.58 -3.73
C GLU A 18 2.61 4.54 -4.40
N THR A 19 3.93 4.67 -4.22
CA THR A 19 4.90 3.69 -4.71
C THR A 19 4.78 2.38 -3.93
N LEU A 20 4.67 2.47 -2.61
CA LEU A 20 4.48 1.32 -1.73
C LEU A 20 3.16 0.60 -1.99
N VAL A 21 2.07 1.34 -2.25
CA VAL A 21 0.77 0.76 -2.63
C VAL A 21 0.86 -0.03 -3.93
N ARG A 22 1.50 0.53 -4.97
CA ARG A 22 1.71 -0.15 -6.25
C ARG A 22 2.57 -1.40 -6.10
N TYR A 23 3.63 -1.32 -5.30
CA TYR A 23 4.48 -2.48 -5.00
C TYR A 23 3.70 -3.57 -4.25
N ALA A 24 2.99 -3.21 -3.18
CA ALA A 24 2.15 -4.11 -2.41
C ALA A 24 1.11 -4.82 -3.28
N LYS A 25 0.47 -4.09 -4.20
CA LYS A 25 -0.49 -4.67 -5.15
C LYS A 25 0.16 -5.72 -6.04
N GLY A 26 1.33 -5.43 -6.62
CA GLY A 26 2.07 -6.41 -7.42
C GLY A 26 2.45 -7.66 -6.62
N CYS A 27 2.85 -7.51 -5.35
CA CYS A 27 3.12 -8.64 -4.47
C CYS A 27 1.86 -9.44 -4.13
N ILE A 28 0.72 -8.78 -3.88
CA ILE A 28 -0.56 -9.45 -3.61
C ILE A 28 -0.97 -10.27 -4.84
N ASP A 29 -0.94 -9.66 -6.02
CA ASP A 29 -1.39 -10.27 -7.27
C ASP A 29 -0.47 -11.44 -7.70
N GLY A 30 0.84 -11.36 -7.42
CA GLY A 30 1.82 -12.36 -7.86
C GLY A 30 2.22 -13.42 -6.81
N CYS A 31 2.21 -13.06 -5.52
CA CYS A 31 2.79 -13.87 -4.44
C CYS A 31 1.86 -14.07 -3.23
N GLY A 32 0.72 -13.39 -3.21
CA GLY A 32 -0.23 -13.43 -2.11
C GLY A 32 0.05 -12.40 -1.00
N GLU A 33 -0.95 -12.24 -0.13
CA GLU A 33 -1.00 -11.16 0.85
C GLU A 33 0.08 -11.26 1.94
N GLU A 34 0.37 -12.46 2.44
CA GLU A 34 1.37 -12.65 3.50
C GLU A 34 2.76 -12.24 3.01
N HIS A 35 3.11 -12.60 1.77
CA HIS A 35 4.36 -12.18 1.16
C HIS A 35 4.40 -10.66 0.99
N ALA A 36 3.30 -10.06 0.50
CA ALA A 36 3.19 -8.61 0.34
C ALA A 36 3.38 -7.87 1.67
N ARG A 37 2.79 -8.37 2.76
CA ARG A 37 2.97 -7.80 4.10
C ARG A 37 4.43 -7.81 4.52
N GLY A 38 5.10 -8.97 4.47
CA GLY A 38 6.51 -9.07 4.86
C GLY A 38 7.43 -8.19 4.00
N ALA A 39 7.16 -8.08 2.70
CA ALA A 39 7.94 -7.22 1.81
C ALA A 39 7.74 -5.73 2.14
N ILE A 40 6.52 -5.30 2.44
CA ILE A 40 6.23 -3.92 2.84
C ILE A 40 6.82 -3.61 4.22
N GLU A 41 6.69 -4.50 5.20
CA GLU A 41 7.30 -4.34 6.53
C GLU A 41 8.84 -4.19 6.45
N ALA A 42 9.48 -4.82 5.45
CA ALA A 42 10.93 -4.70 5.22
C ALA A 42 11.34 -3.42 4.45
N LEU A 43 10.44 -2.86 3.64
CA LEU A 43 10.72 -1.69 2.79
C LEU A 43 10.32 -0.37 3.44
N VAL A 44 9.31 -0.40 4.31
CA VAL A 44 8.71 0.77 4.90
C VAL A 44 9.61 1.35 6.00
N PRO A 45 9.95 2.66 5.95
CA PRO A 45 10.44 3.35 7.13
C PRO A 45 9.37 3.28 8.22
N LEU A 46 9.75 3.09 9.50
CA LEU A 46 8.85 2.92 10.67
C LEU A 46 7.66 3.90 10.78
N SER A 47 7.65 4.97 10.00
CA SER A 47 6.65 6.04 9.93
C SER A 47 5.42 5.77 9.04
N HIS A 48 5.39 4.76 8.17
CA HIS A 48 4.16 4.46 7.40
C HIS A 48 3.33 3.35 8.04
N ASP A 49 2.01 3.54 8.03
CA ASP A 49 1.02 2.53 8.41
C ASP A 49 0.96 1.45 7.31
N VAL A 50 1.58 0.29 7.58
CA VAL A 50 1.60 -0.87 6.68
C VAL A 50 0.19 -1.36 6.35
N ASP A 51 -0.73 -1.34 7.32
CA ASP A 51 -2.12 -1.77 7.10
C ASP A 51 -2.86 -0.78 6.20
N ALA A 52 -2.52 0.51 6.22
CA ALA A 52 -3.05 1.47 5.25
C ALA A 52 -2.59 1.17 3.82
N ILE A 53 -1.30 0.85 3.63
CA ILE A 53 -0.74 0.48 2.32
C ILE A 53 -1.46 -0.75 1.75
N LEU A 54 -1.56 -1.83 2.55
CA LEU A 54 -2.21 -3.08 2.13
C LEU A 54 -3.71 -2.89 1.83
N ARG A 55 -4.43 -2.09 2.63
CA ARG A 55 -5.84 -1.77 2.36
C ARG A 55 -6.00 -1.02 1.03
N CYS A 56 -5.16 -0.03 0.77
CA CYS A 56 -5.19 0.71 -0.49
C CYS A 56 -4.84 -0.19 -1.69
N ALA A 57 -3.83 -1.04 -1.57
CA ALA A 57 -3.43 -1.98 -2.62
C ALA A 57 -4.58 -2.95 -3.01
N LYS A 58 -5.29 -3.49 -2.00
CA LYS A 58 -6.46 -4.35 -2.23
C LYS A 58 -7.63 -3.60 -2.87
N ALA A 59 -7.86 -2.34 -2.48
CA ALA A 59 -8.93 -1.53 -3.03
C ALA A 59 -8.72 -1.22 -4.52
N GLU A 60 -7.48 -1.00 -4.95
CA GLU A 60 -7.13 -0.83 -6.37
C GLU A 60 -7.34 -2.08 -7.23
N GLY A 61 -7.42 -3.27 -6.62
CA GLY A 61 -7.79 -4.51 -7.32
C GLY A 61 -9.29 -4.62 -7.60
N ARG A 62 -10.13 -3.81 -6.95
CA ARG A 62 -11.60 -3.97 -6.91
C ARG A 62 -12.38 -3.06 -7.87
N THR A 63 -11.69 -2.25 -8.68
CA THR A 63 -12.32 -1.26 -9.59
C THR A 63 -12.37 -1.67 -11.07
N ASN A 64 -12.05 -2.93 -11.40
CA ASN A 64 -12.28 -3.50 -12.75
C ASN A 64 -13.27 -4.68 -12.67
N GLY A 65 -14.51 -4.39 -12.28
CA GLY A 65 -15.66 -5.30 -12.37
C GLY A 65 -16.84 -4.56 -12.96
#